data_AF-A0A533XKV3-F1
#
_entry.id   AF-A0A533XKV3-F1
#
_cell.length_a   1.000
_cell.length_b   1.000
_cell.length_c   1.000
_cell.angle_alpha   90.00
_cell.angle_beta   90.00
_cell.angle_gamma   90.00
#
_symmetry.space_group_name_H-M   'P 1'
#
loop_
_entity.id
_entity.type
_entity.pdbx_description
1 polymer ?
#
loop_
_entity_poly.entity_id
_entity_poly.type
_entity_poly.pdbx_seq_one_letter_code
_entity_poly.pdbx_strand_id
1 'polypeptide(L)' 'VSLTGEVPDLTTSAKASWTAWKVSGVKSVKNDLTVMNKK' A
#
# COMPACT_ATOMS: atom_id res chain seq x y z
N VAL A 1 7.65 2.76 -7.38
CA VAL A 1 6.18 2.95 -7.28
C VAL A 1 5.89 3.51 -5.90
N SER A 2 5.02 4.50 -5.78
CA SER A 2 4.65 5.09 -4.49
C SER A 2 3.14 4.95 -4.29
N LEU A 3 2.75 4.33 -3.18
CA LEU A 3 1.37 4.18 -2.74
C LEU A 3 1.11 5.27 -1.70
N THR A 4 0.25 6.22 -2.04
CA THR A 4 -0.21 7.29 -1.15
C THR A 4 -1.72 7.28 -1.12
N GLY A 5 -2.31 7.54 0.04
CA GLY A 5 -3.75 7.54 0.22
C GLY A 5 -4.18 7.03 1.58
N GLU A 6 -5.47 7.20 1.84
CA GLU A 6 -6.09 6.82 3.10
C GLU A 6 -6.73 5.45 2.93
N VAL A 7 -6.36 4.51 3.80
CA VAL A 7 -6.92 3.15 3.78
C VAL A 7 -7.65 2.86 5.09
N PRO A 8 -8.78 2.15 5.03
CA PRO A 8 -9.56 1.84 6.24
C PRO A 8 -8.84 0.85 7.16
N ASP A 9 -7.95 0.00 6.61
CA ASP A 9 -7.34 -1.10 7.34
C ASP A 9 -5.89 -1.34 6.93
N LEU A 10 -5.08 -1.82 7.89
CA LEU A 10 -3.70 -2.23 7.65
C LEU A 10 -3.60 -3.41 6.67
N THR A 11 -4.57 -4.31 6.67
CA THR A 11 -4.67 -5.43 5.70
C THR A 11 -4.83 -4.93 4.27
N THR A 12 -5.58 -3.85 4.08
CA THR A 12 -5.73 -3.18 2.77
C THR A 12 -4.40 -2.54 2.34
N SER A 13 -3.69 -1.89 3.27
CA SER A 13 -2.33 -1.36 3.03
C SER A 13 -1.34 -2.45 2.58
N ALA A 14 -1.33 -3.59 3.28
CA ALA A 14 -0.46 -4.72 2.96
C ALA A 14 -0.77 -5.33 1.58
N LYS A 15 -2.06 -5.50 1.23
CA LYS A 15 -2.47 -6.00 -0.09
C LYS A 15 -2.08 -5.05 -1.22
N ALA A 16 -2.21 -3.74 -1.02
CA ALA A 16 -1.81 -2.75 -2.00
C ALA A 16 -0.30 -2.80 -2.26
N SER A 17 0.51 -2.84 -1.20
CA SER A 17 1.96 -3.02 -1.29
C SER A 17 2.32 -4.29 -2.08
N TRP A 18 1.74 -5.43 -1.71
CA TRP A 18 2.01 -6.71 -2.38
C TRP A 18 1.64 -6.69 -3.87
N THR A 19 0.51 -6.08 -4.21
CA THR A 19 0.06 -5.95 -5.60
C THR A 19 1.01 -5.06 -6.41
N ALA A 20 1.52 -3.98 -5.82
CA ALA A 20 2.50 -3.12 -6.46
C ALA A 20 3.83 -3.86 -6.73
N TRP A 21 4.27 -4.73 -5.82
CA TRP A 21 5.47 -5.56 -6.02
C TRP A 21 5.30 -6.63 -7.10
N LYS A 22 4.07 -7.12 -7.35
CA LYS A 22 3.81 -8.11 -8.41
C LYS A 22 3.98 -7.56 -9.83
N VAL A 23 4.00 -6.24 -10.01
CA VAL A 23 4.18 -5.64 -11.33
C VAL A 23 5.63 -5.83 -11.78
N SER A 24 5.81 -6.47 -12.94
CA SER A 24 7.14 -6.73 -13.51
C SER A 24 7.90 -5.42 -13.74
N GLY A 25 9.07 -5.28 -13.11
CA GLY A 25 9.91 -4.09 -13.19
C GLY A 25 9.90 -3.21 -11.93
N VAL A 26 9.07 -3.53 -10.93
CA VAL A 26 9.05 -2.81 -9.66
C VAL A 26 10.21 -3.25 -8.76
N LYS A 27 11.21 -2.39 -8.63
CA LYS A 27 12.37 -2.60 -7.74
C LYS A 27 12.18 -2.04 -6.33
N SER A 28 11.25 -1.10 -6.17
CA SER A 28 10.98 -0.45 -4.89
C SER A 28 9.55 0.07 -4.85
N VAL A 29 8.82 -0.29 -3.78
CA VAL A 29 7.49 0.21 -3.46
C VAL A 29 7.60 1.05 -2.18
N LYS A 30 7.22 2.32 -2.29
CA LYS A 30 7.12 3.23 -1.16
C LYS A 30 5.67 3.22 -0.68
N ASN A 31 5.42 2.81 0.56
CA ASN A 31 4.07 2.67 1.10
C ASN A 31 3.82 3.76 2.15
N ASP A 32 3.29 4.89 1.69
CA ASP A 32 2.87 6.04 2.49
C ASP A 32 1.33 6.04 2.65
N LEU A 33 0.78 4.88 3.01
CA LEU A 33 -0.65 4.71 3.23
C LEU A 33 -1.00 5.03 4.68
N THR A 34 -1.85 6.03 4.87
CA THR A 34 -2.35 6.43 6.19
C THR A 34 -3.53 5.54 6.55
N VAL A 35 -3.35 4.67 7.55
CA VAL A 35 -4.43 3.81 8.04
C VAL A 35 -5.38 4.65 8.89
N MET A 36 -6.53 4.99 8.33
CA MET A 36 -7.63 5.53 9.09
C MET A 36 -8.28 4.39 9.85
N ASN A 37 -7.70 4.06 11.01
CA ASN A 37 -8.35 3.20 11.99
C ASN A 37 -9.62 3.93 12.46
N LYS A 38 -10.74 3.75 11.74
CA LYS A 38 -12.06 4.11 12.22
C LYS A 38 -12.44 3.07 13.26
N LYS A 39 -12.17 3.42 14.52
CA LYS A 39 -12.67 2.72 15.69
C LYS A 39 -14.14 3.09 15.93
#